data_AF-A0A929XNF9-F1
#
_entry.id   AF-A0A929XNF9-F1
#
_cell.length_a   1.000
_cell.length_b   1.000
_cell.length_c   1.000
_cell.angle_alpha   90.00
_cell.angle_beta   90.00
_cell.angle_gamma   90.00
#
_symmetry.space_group_name_H-M   'P 1'
#
loop_
_entity.id
_entity.type
_entity.pdbx_description
1 polymer ?
#
loop_
_entity_poly.entity_id
_entity_poly.type
_entity_poly.pdbx_seq_one_letter_code
_entity_poly.pdbx_strand_id
1 'polypeptide(L)' 'MQEEEIWELTLPEYLKSDIDVFVQGEKEKSSLMDCYWGELYGSINMALYDCEISDEEAKYLRKKYLGLEVE' A
#
# COMPACT_ATOMS: atom_id res chain seq x y z
N MET A 1 -11.34 -17.30 -4.62
CA MET A 1 -10.53 -16.08 -4.43
C MET A 1 -9.63 -16.32 -3.25
N GLN A 2 -8.35 -16.00 -3.40
CA GLN A 2 -7.42 -15.98 -2.28
C GLN A 2 -7.71 -14.75 -1.41
N GLU A 3 -7.38 -14.80 -0.13
CA GLU A 3 -7.66 -13.71 0.83
C GLU A 3 -7.03 -12.38 0.38
N GLU A 4 -5.82 -12.43 -0.13
CA GLU A 4 -5.08 -11.30 -0.71
C GLU A 4 -5.81 -10.65 -1.91
N GLU A 5 -6.52 -11.43 -2.74
CA GLU A 5 -7.30 -10.88 -3.85
C GLU A 5 -8.52 -10.10 -3.35
N ILE A 6 -9.09 -10.50 -2.20
CA ILE A 6 -10.21 -9.77 -1.59
C ILE A 6 -9.71 -8.44 -1.06
N TRP A 7 -8.59 -8.45 -0.34
CA TRP A 7 -7.99 -7.26 0.24
C TRP A 7 -7.76 -6.16 -0.78
N GLU A 8 -7.24 -6.49 -1.96
CA GLU A 8 -7.02 -5.51 -3.04
C GLU A 8 -8.30 -5.00 -3.70
N LEU A 9 -9.42 -5.71 -3.56
CA LEU A 9 -10.73 -5.28 -4.04
C LEU A 9 -11.47 -4.38 -3.05
N THR A 10 -11.10 -4.42 -1.77
CA THR A 10 -11.80 -3.72 -0.69
C THR A 10 -11.04 -2.54 -0.10
N LEU A 11 -9.89 -2.16 -0.68
CA LEU A 11 -9.12 -1.01 -0.19
C LEU A 11 -9.91 0.30 -0.28
N PRO A 12 -9.75 1.21 0.68
CA PRO A 12 -10.18 2.59 0.56
C PRO A 12 -9.63 3.25 -0.71
N GLU A 13 -10.41 4.14 -1.32
CA GLU A 13 -10.07 4.76 -2.61
C GLU A 13 -8.76 5.55 -2.56
N TYR A 14 -8.49 6.26 -1.45
CA TYR A 14 -7.25 7.02 -1.28
C TYR A 14 -6.02 6.09 -1.25
N LEU A 15 -6.11 4.98 -0.50
CA LEU A 15 -5.01 4.02 -0.40
C LEU A 15 -4.74 3.35 -1.74
N LYS A 16 -5.80 3.04 -2.50
CA LYS A 16 -5.67 2.54 -3.87
C LYS A 16 -4.98 3.56 -4.79
N SER A 17 -5.36 4.83 -4.70
CA SER A 17 -4.74 5.91 -5.47
C SER A 17 -3.23 6.01 -5.17
N ASP A 18 -2.82 5.93 -3.91
CA ASP A 18 -1.41 6.01 -3.54
C ASP A 18 -0.61 4.78 -3.99
N ILE A 19 -1.22 3.59 -3.99
CA ILE A 19 -0.65 2.39 -4.60
C ILE A 19 -0.43 2.61 -6.11
N ASP A 20 -1.43 3.13 -6.81
CA ASP A 20 -1.35 3.37 -8.25
C ASP A 20 -0.25 4.40 -8.59
N VAL A 21 -0.13 5.47 -7.79
CA VAL A 21 0.95 6.48 -7.93
C VAL A 21 2.33 5.84 -7.70
N PHE A 22 2.48 5.04 -6.64
CA PHE A 22 3.73 4.35 -6.35
C PHE A 22 4.14 3.40 -7.49
N VAL A 23 3.23 2.52 -7.91
CA VAL A 23 3.47 1.54 -8.98
C VAL A 23 3.76 2.23 -10.31
N GLN A 24 3.08 3.34 -10.61
CA GLN A 24 3.38 4.12 -11.81
C GLN A 24 4.75 4.80 -11.72
N GLY A 25 5.10 5.35 -10.54
CA GLY A 25 6.40 5.92 -10.26
C GLY A 25 7.54 4.92 -10.49
N GLU A 26 7.37 3.67 -10.06
CA GLU A 26 8.35 2.60 -10.29
C GLU A 26 8.53 2.32 -11.79
N LYS A 27 7.42 2.18 -12.53
CA LYS A 27 7.43 1.93 -13.99
C LYS A 27 8.14 3.05 -14.75
N GLU A 28 7.92 4.29 -14.35
CA GLU A 28 8.49 5.48 -14.98
C GLU A 28 9.89 5.82 -14.47
N LYS A 29 10.40 5.12 -13.44
CA LYS A 29 11.64 5.43 -12.73
C LYS A 29 11.65 6.89 -12.26
N SER A 30 10.54 7.29 -11.64
CA SER A 30 10.36 8.64 -11.11
C SER A 30 11.52 9.02 -10.19
N SER A 31 11.91 10.30 -10.23
CA SER A 31 12.88 10.85 -9.27
C SER A 31 12.28 11.10 -7.87
N LEU A 32 10.97 10.94 -7.73
CA LEU A 32 10.19 11.17 -6.50
C LEU A 32 9.81 9.87 -5.77
N MET A 33 10.51 8.77 -6.03
CA MET A 33 10.16 7.47 -5.44
C MET A 33 10.23 7.47 -3.91
N ASP A 34 11.12 8.27 -3.31
CA ASP A 34 11.21 8.46 -1.87
C ASP A 34 9.95 9.14 -1.30
N CYS A 35 9.41 10.14 -2.01
CA CYS A 35 8.14 10.75 -1.66
C CYS A 35 7.00 9.74 -1.77
N TYR A 36 6.88 9.04 -2.91
CA TYR A 36 5.78 8.09 -3.13
C TYR A 36 5.81 6.92 -2.14
N TRP A 37 7.01 6.45 -1.78
CA TRP A 37 7.18 5.44 -0.73
C TRP A 37 6.66 5.94 0.62
N GLY A 38 7.00 7.18 0.99
CA GLY A 38 6.53 7.82 2.22
C GLY A 38 5.01 8.01 2.28
N GLU A 39 4.42 8.52 1.18
CA GLU A 39 2.97 8.69 1.06
C GLU A 39 2.25 7.34 1.18
N LEU A 40 2.66 6.31 0.42
CA LEU A 40 2.03 5.00 0.50
C LEU A 40 2.18 4.35 1.88
N TYR A 41 3.36 4.44 2.51
CA TYR A 41 3.56 3.95 3.87
C TYR A 41 2.64 4.66 4.88
N GLY A 42 2.49 5.98 4.74
CA GLY A 42 1.58 6.80 5.54
C GLY A 42 0.13 6.37 5.35
N SER A 43 -0.33 6.20 4.11
CA SER A 43 -1.71 5.81 3.80
C SER A 43 -2.04 4.40 4.29
N ILE A 44 -1.11 3.44 4.21
CA ILE A 44 -1.30 2.11 4.80
C ILE A 44 -1.46 2.22 6.32
N ASN A 45 -0.65 3.06 6.99
CA ASN A 45 -0.78 3.24 8.44
C ASN A 45 -2.09 3.93 8.81
N MET A 46 -2.52 4.93 8.05
CA MET A 46 -3.78 5.63 8.26
C MET A 46 -4.96 4.66 8.17
N ALA A 47 -5.05 3.88 7.10
CA ALA A 47 -6.08 2.87 6.92
C ALA A 47 -6.13 1.85 8.07
N LEU A 48 -4.95 1.45 8.57
CA LEU A 48 -4.86 0.54 9.72
C LEU A 48 -5.40 1.19 11.00
N TYR A 49 -5.00 2.44 11.30
CA TYR A 49 -5.43 3.13 12.52
C TYR A 49 -6.90 3.58 12.48
N ASP A 50 -7.45 3.81 11.29
CA ASP A 50 -8.86 4.10 11.08
C ASP A 50 -9.73 2.83 11.00
N CYS A 51 -9.13 1.65 11.20
CA CYS A 51 -9.79 0.34 11.14
C CYS A 51 -10.44 0.03 9.78
N GLU A 52 -9.93 0.61 8.70
CA GLU A 52 -10.39 0.35 7.33
C GLU A 52 -9.74 -0.90 6.73
N ILE A 53 -8.57 -1.30 7.23
CA ILE A 53 -7.87 -2.54 6.89
C ILE A 53 -7.39 -3.26 8.16
N SER A 54 -7.17 -4.57 8.08
CA SER A 54 -6.61 -5.34 9.20
C SER A 54 -5.09 -5.20 9.35
N ASP A 55 -4.54 -5.65 10.48
CA ASP A 55 -3.10 -5.77 10.68
C ASP A 55 -2.44 -6.69 9.64
N GLU A 56 -3.10 -7.80 9.28
CA GLU A 56 -2.63 -8.74 8.25
C GLU A 56 -2.63 -8.09 6.86
N GLU A 57 -3.69 -7.37 6.52
CA GLU A 57 -3.80 -6.59 5.28
C GLU A 57 -2.68 -5.55 5.19
N ALA A 58 -2.46 -4.79 6.26
CA ALA A 58 -1.41 -3.78 6.30
C ALA A 58 -0.01 -4.40 6.18
N LYS A 59 0.24 -5.56 6.79
CA LYS A 59 1.50 -6.31 6.61
C LYS A 59 1.68 -6.78 5.17
N TYR A 60 0.62 -7.32 4.58
CA TYR A 60 0.61 -7.76 3.18
C TYR A 60 0.96 -6.62 2.23
N LEU A 61 0.29 -5.46 2.36
CA LEU A 61 0.52 -4.30 1.49
C LEU A 61 1.95 -3.76 1.62
N ARG A 62 2.47 -3.64 2.85
CA ARG A 62 3.86 -3.20 3.10
C ARG A 62 4.87 -4.17 2.51
N LYS A 63 4.63 -5.48 2.60
CA LYS A 63 5.49 -6.50 2.00
C LYS A 63 5.44 -6.42 0.47
N LYS A 64 4.24 -6.37 -0.11
CA LYS A 64 4.02 -6.41 -1.55
C LYS A 64 4.56 -5.18 -2.27
N TYR A 65 4.27 -3.99 -1.76
CA TYR A 65 4.57 -2.73 -2.45
C TYR A 65 5.84 -2.05 -1.94
N LEU A 66 6.15 -2.17 -0.64
CA LEU A 66 7.25 -1.42 -0.03
C LEU A 66 8.48 -2.27 0.29
N GLY A 67 8.41 -3.59 0.07
CA GLY A 67 9.50 -4.54 0.35
C GLY A 67 9.83 -4.68 1.84
N LEU A 68 8.91 -4.27 2.72
CA LEU A 68 9.10 -4.41 4.16
C LEU A 68 8.74 -5.83 4.58
N GLU A 69 9.74 -6.65 4.87
CA GLU A 69 9.56 -7.93 5.55
C GLU A 69 9.40 -7.66 7.04
N VAL A 70 8.22 -7.97 7.58
CA VAL A 70 7.97 -7.94 9.02
C VAL A 70 8.03 -9.38 9.51
N GLU A 71 9.06 -9.71 10.28
CA GLU A 71 9.21 -11.01 10.99
C GLU A 71 8.07 -11.24 12.00
#